data_AF-A0A397TGL1-F1
#
_entry.id   AF-A0A397TGL1-F1
#
_cell.length_a   1.000
_cell.length_b   1.000
_cell.length_c   1.000
_cell.angle_alpha   90.00
_cell.angle_beta   90.00
_cell.angle_gamma   90.00
#
_symmetry.space_group_name_H-M   'P 1'
#
loop_
_entity.id
_entity.type
_entity.pdbx_description
1 polymer ?
#
loop_
_entity_poly.entity_id
_entity_poly.type
_entity_poly.pdbx_seq_one_letter_code
_entity_poly.pdbx_strand_id
1 'polypeptide(L)'
;MQKNLHKNMSKIVKSQGLNLQVEFSSVNEQNDKSTESVKLKGKRTSEYEIHPMLDKRTKVINSLESMNEQIENLQYWLMKAEPDSRIVKGKDVKFSINDLADMPDGVSQWDGVRNYEARNIMKDKMKIGDKVLFYHSNCKTPGIAGLAEIVKEAYPDYTAFDEFHPYYDPKSNKDNPRWFMVDVKFVRKFKRLITLKELQTHRDKLKDMTLLSRGRLSIQPVKKEHYRFILELENQ
;
A
#
# COMPACT_ATOMS: atom_id res chain seq x y z
N MET A 1 -27.28 8.02 -17.19
CA MET A 1 -26.69 7.57 -15.90
C MET A 1 -25.82 6.32 -16.06
N GLN A 2 -26.33 5.22 -16.64
CA GLN A 2 -25.58 3.95 -16.85
C GLN A 2 -24.24 4.11 -17.60
N LYS A 3 -24.17 4.95 -18.65
CA LYS A 3 -22.91 5.19 -19.40
C LYS A 3 -21.78 5.80 -18.55
N ASN A 4 -22.10 6.63 -17.55
CA ASN A 4 -21.09 7.25 -16.68
C ASN A 4 -20.54 6.25 -15.66
N LEU A 5 -21.39 5.37 -15.12
CA LEU A 5 -20.99 4.30 -14.21
C LEU A 5 -20.06 3.30 -14.90
N HIS A 6 -20.42 2.91 -16.13
CA HIS A 6 -19.64 2.02 -16.99
C HIS A 6 -18.23 2.57 -17.29
N LYS A 7 -18.15 3.87 -17.60
CA LYS A 7 -16.89 4.56 -17.90
C LYS A 7 -16.00 4.71 -16.66
N ASN A 8 -16.60 4.91 -15.48
CA ASN A 8 -15.87 5.02 -14.20
C ASN A 8 -15.33 3.65 -13.75
N MET A 9 -16.14 2.59 -13.79
CA MET A 9 -15.67 1.23 -13.42
C MET A 9 -14.56 0.73 -14.33
N SER A 10 -14.66 0.97 -15.64
CA SER A 10 -13.61 0.57 -16.60
C SER A 10 -12.30 1.34 -16.40
N LYS A 11 -12.37 2.62 -15.98
CA LYS A 11 -11.18 3.41 -15.61
C LYS A 11 -10.50 2.89 -14.34
N ILE A 12 -11.28 2.53 -13.32
CA ILE A 12 -10.77 2.04 -12.03
C ILE A 12 -9.98 0.74 -12.24
N VAL A 13 -10.57 -0.23 -12.93
CA VAL A 13 -9.95 -1.53 -13.21
C VAL A 13 -8.63 -1.37 -13.99
N LYS A 14 -8.61 -0.53 -15.02
CA LYS A 14 -7.40 -0.26 -15.82
C LYS A 14 -6.30 0.47 -15.04
N SER A 15 -6.66 1.38 -14.13
CA SER A 15 -5.69 2.16 -13.34
C SER A 15 -4.91 1.31 -12.32
N GLN A 16 -5.35 0.08 -12.05
CA GLN A 16 -4.77 -0.82 -11.06
C GLN A 16 -4.13 -2.09 -11.66
N GLY A 17 -4.04 -2.21 -12.99
CA GLY A 17 -3.41 -3.37 -13.64
C GLY A 17 -4.19 -4.69 -13.51
N LEU A 18 -5.46 -4.64 -13.08
CA LEU A 18 -6.36 -5.79 -13.01
C LEU A 18 -7.01 -6.01 -14.38
N ASN A 19 -6.90 -7.21 -14.94
CA ASN A 19 -7.50 -7.56 -16.24
C ASN A 19 -8.95 -8.06 -16.05
N LEU A 20 -9.84 -7.20 -15.54
CA LEU A 20 -11.25 -7.52 -15.31
C LEU A 20 -12.12 -6.88 -16.42
N GLN A 21 -12.83 -7.72 -17.18
CA GLN A 21 -13.73 -7.27 -18.24
C GLN A 21 -15.15 -7.18 -17.66
N VAL A 22 -15.63 -5.95 -17.44
CA VAL A 22 -17.00 -5.70 -16.98
C VAL A 22 -17.88 -5.51 -18.21
N GLU A 23 -18.67 -6.52 -18.57
CA GLU A 23 -19.67 -6.43 -19.64
C GLU A 23 -21.05 -6.14 -19.04
N PHE A 24 -21.75 -5.15 -19.60
CA PHE A 24 -23.16 -4.93 -19.31
C PHE A 24 -23.94 -5.06 -20.60
N SER A 25 -24.96 -5.91 -20.63
CA SER A 25 -25.84 -6.11 -21.78
C SER A 25 -26.93 -5.01 -21.83
N SER A 26 -27.30 -4.61 -23.04
CA SER A 26 -28.27 -3.53 -23.33
C SER A 26 -29.69 -3.86 -22.91
N VAL A 27 -30.39 -2.84 -22.43
CA VAL A 27 -31.81 -2.85 -22.00
C VAL A 27 -32.73 -2.99 -23.22
N ASN A 28 -33.72 -3.87 -23.14
CA ASN A 28 -34.82 -3.93 -24.12
C ASN A 28 -36.09 -3.35 -23.48
N GLU A 29 -36.65 -2.31 -24.08
CA GLU A 29 -37.62 -1.37 -23.47
C GLU A 29 -39.08 -1.86 -23.43
N GLN A 30 -39.35 -3.16 -23.53
CA GLN A 30 -40.73 -3.66 -23.73
C GLN A 30 -41.34 -4.50 -22.61
N ASN A 31 -40.77 -4.56 -21.42
CA ASN A 31 -41.49 -5.05 -20.24
C ASN A 31 -40.90 -4.42 -18.97
N ASP A 32 -41.76 -4.07 -18.02
CA ASP A 32 -41.45 -3.38 -16.76
C ASP A 32 -40.67 -4.24 -15.74
N LYS A 33 -39.73 -5.06 -16.23
CA LYS A 33 -38.82 -5.91 -15.47
C LYS A 33 -37.43 -5.80 -16.09
N SER A 34 -36.57 -4.99 -15.46
CA SER A 34 -35.16 -4.85 -15.85
C SER A 34 -34.28 -5.86 -15.10
N THR A 35 -33.73 -6.83 -15.81
CA THR A 35 -32.71 -7.77 -15.31
C THR A 35 -31.32 -7.32 -15.75
N GLU A 36 -30.42 -7.02 -14.80
CA GLU A 36 -28.98 -6.80 -15.04
C GLU A 36 -28.19 -7.99 -14.47
N SER A 37 -27.27 -8.54 -15.26
CA SER A 37 -26.39 -9.65 -14.84
C SER A 37 -24.92 -9.20 -14.90
N VAL A 38 -24.18 -9.37 -13.80
CA VAL A 38 -22.73 -9.16 -13.74
C VAL A 38 -22.04 -10.52 -13.77
N LYS A 39 -21.31 -10.83 -14.85
CA LYS A 39 -20.50 -12.07 -14.93
C LYS A 39 -19.08 -11.82 -14.44
N LEU A 40 -18.70 -12.55 -13.38
CA LEU A 40 -17.30 -12.69 -12.94
C LEU A 40 -16.76 -14.00 -13.51
N LYS A 41 -15.70 -13.96 -14.32
CA LYS A 41 -15.08 -15.19 -14.86
C LYS A 41 -14.36 -15.94 -13.73
N GLY A 42 -14.89 -17.09 -13.31
CA GLY A 42 -14.20 -17.97 -12.35
C GLY A 42 -15.01 -19.08 -11.68
N LYS A 43 -16.20 -18.81 -11.11
CA LYS A 43 -17.07 -19.84 -10.48
C LYS A 43 -18.56 -19.44 -10.51
N ARG A 44 -19.41 -20.45 -10.80
CA ARG A 44 -20.90 -20.56 -10.82
C ARG A 44 -21.76 -19.29 -11.03
N THR A 45 -22.55 -19.33 -12.10
CA THR A 45 -23.72 -18.48 -12.36
C THR A 45 -24.84 -18.75 -11.35
N SER A 46 -25.41 -17.70 -10.76
CA SER A 46 -26.69 -17.78 -10.03
C SER A 46 -27.66 -16.75 -10.63
N GLU A 47 -28.83 -17.21 -11.04
CA GLU A 47 -29.96 -16.38 -11.46
C GLU A 47 -30.76 -15.98 -10.22
N TYR A 48 -31.15 -14.71 -10.10
CA TYR A 48 -31.98 -14.21 -9.02
C TYR A 48 -33.17 -13.43 -9.59
N GLU A 49 -34.39 -13.78 -9.19
CA GLU A 49 -35.61 -13.02 -9.49
C GLU A 49 -35.71 -11.75 -8.64
N ILE A 50 -36.26 -10.70 -9.24
CA ILE A 50 -36.18 -9.32 -8.77
C ILE A 50 -37.53 -8.86 -8.21
N HIS A 51 -37.63 -8.81 -6.88
CA HIS A 51 -38.27 -7.77 -6.04
C HIS A 51 -38.11 -8.23 -4.56
N PRO A 52 -37.69 -7.41 -3.56
CA PRO A 52 -37.48 -5.96 -3.51
C PRO A 52 -36.02 -5.57 -3.77
N MET A 53 -35.78 -4.79 -4.83
CA MET A 53 -34.43 -4.53 -5.36
C MET A 53 -33.86 -3.13 -5.06
N LEU A 54 -34.65 -2.22 -4.51
CA LEU A 54 -34.22 -0.84 -4.21
C LEU A 54 -33.20 -0.78 -3.06
N ASP A 55 -33.36 -1.59 -2.00
CA ASP A 55 -32.45 -1.60 -0.85
C ASP A 55 -31.06 -2.19 -1.18
N LYS A 56 -31.00 -3.25 -2.01
CA LYS A 56 -29.71 -3.86 -2.42
C LYS A 56 -28.92 -3.00 -3.40
N ARG A 57 -29.59 -2.34 -4.37
CA ARG A 57 -28.93 -1.41 -5.31
C ARG A 57 -28.33 -0.21 -4.58
N THR A 58 -29.05 0.36 -3.62
CA THR A 58 -28.53 1.46 -2.77
C THR A 58 -27.33 1.02 -1.94
N LYS A 59 -27.35 -0.19 -1.35
CA LYS A 59 -26.20 -0.74 -0.63
C LYS A 59 -24.95 -0.92 -1.51
N VAL A 60 -25.10 -1.41 -2.74
CA VAL A 60 -23.98 -1.57 -3.68
C VAL A 60 -23.42 -0.22 -4.11
N ILE A 61 -24.28 0.76 -4.42
CA ILE A 61 -23.85 2.11 -4.80
C ILE A 61 -23.09 2.78 -3.64
N ASN A 62 -23.67 2.76 -2.43
CA ASN A 62 -23.02 3.34 -1.25
C ASN A 62 -21.67 2.64 -0.94
N SER A 63 -21.58 1.32 -1.15
CA SER A 63 -20.33 0.59 -0.99
C SER A 63 -19.29 0.99 -2.03
N LEU A 64 -19.67 1.20 -3.30
CA LEU A 64 -18.77 1.64 -4.36
C LEU A 64 -18.32 3.09 -4.17
N GLU A 65 -19.21 3.97 -3.71
CA GLU A 65 -18.90 5.35 -3.36
C GLU A 65 -17.92 5.40 -2.18
N SER A 66 -18.18 4.61 -1.13
CA SER A 66 -17.28 4.48 0.02
C SER A 66 -15.90 3.91 -0.38
N MET A 67 -15.86 2.91 -1.26
CA MET A 67 -14.60 2.38 -1.79
C MET A 67 -13.85 3.43 -2.63
N ASN A 68 -14.55 4.20 -3.47
CA ASN A 68 -13.94 5.26 -4.26
C ASN A 68 -13.38 6.37 -3.36
N GLU A 69 -14.13 6.79 -2.34
CA GLU A 69 -13.68 7.78 -1.37
C GLU A 69 -12.45 7.29 -0.60
N GLN A 70 -12.44 6.02 -0.17
CA GLN A 70 -11.25 5.41 0.42
C GLN A 70 -10.06 5.41 -0.56
N ILE A 71 -10.27 5.02 -1.82
CA ILE A 71 -9.23 5.01 -2.86
C ILE A 71 -8.69 6.42 -3.14
N GLU A 72 -9.55 7.43 -3.10
CA GLU A 72 -9.17 8.84 -3.28
C GLU A 72 -8.35 9.35 -2.10
N ASN A 73 -8.66 8.88 -0.89
CA ASN A 73 -7.98 9.29 0.35
C ASN A 73 -6.70 8.52 0.67
N LEU A 74 -6.41 7.42 -0.04
CA LEU A 74 -5.18 6.64 0.15
C LEU A 74 -3.93 7.52 0.08
N GLN A 75 -3.09 7.39 1.09
CA GLN A 75 -1.75 7.97 1.11
C GLN A 75 -0.71 6.93 0.67
N TYR A 76 0.42 7.45 0.21
CA TYR A 76 1.52 6.64 -0.29
C TYR A 76 2.78 6.95 0.49
N TRP A 77 3.53 5.90 0.80
CA TRP A 77 4.70 5.96 1.65
C TRP A 77 5.87 5.26 0.99
N LEU A 78 7.08 5.65 1.36
CA LEU A 78 8.30 4.89 1.12
C LEU A 78 8.89 4.52 2.47
N MET A 79 9.14 3.23 2.68
CA MET A 79 9.67 2.69 3.93
C MET A 79 10.95 1.94 3.63
N LYS A 80 12.03 2.30 4.33
CA LYS A 80 13.38 1.76 4.10
C LYS A 80 13.66 0.62 5.07
N ALA A 81 14.15 -0.49 4.52
CA ALA A 81 14.71 -1.61 5.25
C ALA A 81 16.04 -2.02 4.60
N GLU A 82 16.84 -2.83 5.29
CA GLU A 82 18.19 -3.21 4.83
C GLU A 82 18.18 -4.68 4.41
N PRO A 83 18.37 -5.00 3.12
CA PRO A 83 18.25 -6.38 2.66
C PRO A 83 19.50 -7.24 2.93
N ASP A 84 20.64 -6.59 3.20
CA ASP A 84 21.92 -7.24 3.45
C ASP A 84 22.21 -7.30 4.95
N SER A 85 23.02 -8.25 5.38
CA SER A 85 23.39 -8.40 6.79
C SER A 85 24.13 -7.18 7.31
N ARG A 86 23.69 -6.66 8.46
CA ARG A 86 24.39 -5.61 9.20
C ARG A 86 24.17 -5.78 10.68
N ILE A 87 25.26 -5.88 11.43
CA ILE A 87 25.21 -6.09 12.87
C ILE A 87 25.09 -4.74 13.60
N VAL A 88 24.05 -4.60 14.43
CA VAL A 88 23.83 -3.49 15.36
C VAL A 88 23.74 -4.07 16.77
N LYS A 89 24.63 -3.64 17.67
CA LYS A 89 24.70 -4.16 19.05
C LYS A 89 24.66 -5.70 19.15
N GLY A 90 25.36 -6.39 18.25
CA GLY A 90 25.44 -7.85 18.22
C GLY A 90 24.23 -8.57 17.61
N LYS A 91 23.26 -7.84 17.05
CA LYS A 91 22.08 -8.40 16.39
C LYS A 91 22.08 -8.03 14.91
N ASP A 92 21.75 -8.97 14.04
CA ASP A 92 21.56 -8.68 12.61
C ASP A 92 20.21 -7.97 12.42
N VAL A 93 20.21 -6.86 11.70
CA VAL A 93 19.01 -6.05 11.40
C VAL A 93 18.52 -6.20 9.96
N LYS A 94 19.04 -7.22 9.25
CA LYS A 94 18.62 -7.58 7.91
C LYS A 94 17.10 -7.81 7.82
N PHE A 95 16.45 -7.12 6.90
CA PHE A 95 15.06 -7.32 6.52
C PHE A 95 14.80 -6.87 5.08
N SER A 96 14.60 -7.84 4.18
CA SER A 96 14.32 -7.64 2.76
C SER A 96 12.82 -7.80 2.45
N ILE A 97 12.45 -7.54 1.19
CA ILE A 97 11.05 -7.76 0.73
C ILE A 97 10.70 -9.25 0.68
N ASN A 98 11.71 -10.13 0.51
CA ASN A 98 11.49 -11.57 0.57
C ASN A 98 11.22 -11.99 2.01
N ASP A 99 11.99 -11.45 2.96
CA ASP A 99 11.77 -11.74 4.39
C ASP A 99 10.35 -11.33 4.80
N LEU A 100 9.85 -10.16 4.36
CA LEU A 100 8.44 -9.77 4.57
C LEU A 100 7.45 -10.74 3.90
N ALA A 101 7.72 -11.20 2.68
CA ALA A 101 6.86 -12.15 1.97
C ALA A 101 6.80 -13.52 2.67
N ASP A 102 7.89 -13.92 3.31
CA ASP A 102 8.02 -15.21 4.02
C ASP A 102 7.48 -15.15 5.46
N MET A 103 7.12 -13.97 5.97
CA MET A 103 6.45 -13.83 7.27
C MET A 103 5.09 -14.53 7.28
N PRO A 104 4.61 -14.98 8.46
CA PRO A 104 3.22 -15.43 8.62
C PRO A 104 2.23 -14.38 8.06
N ASP A 105 1.34 -14.83 7.18
CA ASP A 105 0.38 -13.99 6.44
C ASP A 105 0.99 -12.85 5.60
N GLY A 106 2.32 -12.87 5.39
CA GLY A 106 3.09 -11.79 4.80
C GLY A 106 3.08 -10.51 5.63
N VAL A 107 2.85 -10.59 6.94
CA VAL A 107 2.71 -9.44 7.84
C VAL A 107 3.92 -9.32 8.75
N SER A 108 4.47 -8.11 8.86
CA SER A 108 5.47 -7.77 9.86
C SER A 108 5.16 -6.43 10.49
N GLN A 109 5.48 -6.32 11.77
CA GLN A 109 5.67 -5.01 12.41
C GLN A 109 6.87 -4.28 11.78
N TRP A 110 6.79 -2.95 11.76
CA TRP A 110 7.85 -2.08 11.25
C TRP A 110 8.57 -1.38 12.40
N ASP A 111 9.28 -2.16 13.21
CA ASP A 111 9.98 -1.69 14.41
C ASP A 111 11.29 -0.94 14.09
N GLY A 112 11.98 -0.49 15.14
CA GLY A 112 13.35 0.02 15.04
C GLY A 112 13.48 1.45 14.50
N VAL A 113 12.37 2.13 14.19
CA VAL A 113 12.40 3.55 13.81
C VAL A 113 12.76 4.42 15.03
N ARG A 114 13.92 5.09 14.96
CA ARG A 114 14.45 5.98 16.02
C ARG A 114 14.66 7.43 15.57
N ASN A 115 13.95 7.84 14.52
CA ASN A 115 13.89 9.23 14.07
C ASN A 115 12.52 9.83 14.41
N TYR A 116 12.49 10.97 15.10
CA TYR A 116 11.25 11.59 15.57
C TYR A 116 10.28 11.97 14.45
N GLU A 117 10.78 12.45 13.33
CA GLU A 117 9.92 12.81 12.19
C GLU A 117 9.34 11.57 11.53
N ALA A 118 10.17 10.54 11.29
CA ALA A 118 9.70 9.27 10.76
C ALA A 118 8.64 8.64 11.68
N ARG A 119 8.87 8.68 13.00
CA ARG A 119 7.89 8.26 14.02
C ARG A 119 6.59 9.06 13.89
N ASN A 120 6.65 10.38 13.83
CA ASN A 120 5.44 11.22 13.74
C ASN A 120 4.66 10.93 12.45
N ILE A 121 5.35 10.67 11.33
CA ILE A 121 4.70 10.25 10.08
C ILE A 121 3.92 8.95 10.30
N MET A 122 4.56 7.91 10.85
CA MET A 122 3.87 6.65 11.12
C MET A 122 2.71 6.83 12.10
N LYS A 123 2.96 7.55 13.21
CA LYS A 123 2.01 7.71 14.31
C LYS A 123 0.79 8.52 13.93
N ASP A 124 0.99 9.64 13.25
CA ASP A 124 -0.05 10.66 13.10
C ASP A 124 -0.71 10.64 11.71
N LYS A 125 -0.10 9.96 10.72
CA LYS A 125 -0.54 10.07 9.31
C LYS A 125 -0.87 8.74 8.62
N MET A 126 -0.23 7.64 8.99
CA MET A 126 -0.48 6.36 8.32
C MET A 126 -1.83 5.77 8.72
N LYS A 127 -2.58 5.32 7.72
CA LYS A 127 -3.90 4.69 7.88
C LYS A 127 -3.93 3.32 7.23
N ILE A 128 -4.80 2.45 7.74
CA ILE A 128 -5.00 1.11 7.17
C ILE A 128 -5.38 1.25 5.68
N GLY A 129 -4.73 0.44 4.83
CA GLY A 129 -4.91 0.44 3.38
C GLY A 129 -3.93 1.33 2.62
N ASP A 130 -3.25 2.27 3.30
CA ASP A 130 -2.20 3.08 2.68
C ASP A 130 -1.12 2.22 2.02
N LYS A 131 -0.56 2.71 0.91
CA LYS A 131 0.37 1.94 0.08
C LYS A 131 1.81 2.29 0.39
N VAL A 132 2.67 1.27 0.37
CA VAL A 132 4.08 1.38 0.73
C VAL A 132 4.95 0.92 -0.43
N LEU A 133 5.90 1.77 -0.84
CA LEU A 133 7.06 1.39 -1.62
C LEU A 133 8.12 0.82 -0.67
N PHE A 134 8.38 -0.49 -0.75
CA PHE A 134 9.40 -1.14 0.07
C PHE A 134 10.77 -0.88 -0.54
N TYR A 135 11.59 -0.11 0.16
CA TYR A 135 12.88 0.36 -0.34
C TYR A 135 14.03 -0.36 0.35
N HIS A 136 14.87 -1.02 -0.45
CA HIS A 136 16.14 -1.59 -0.02
C HIS A 136 17.18 -0.48 0.12
N SER A 137 17.62 -0.27 1.35
CA SER A 137 18.61 0.74 1.74
C SER A 137 19.89 0.10 2.27
N ASN A 138 20.97 0.89 2.33
CA ASN A 138 22.26 0.48 2.89
C ASN A 138 22.79 -0.87 2.36
N CYS A 139 22.58 -1.13 1.08
CA CYS A 139 23.03 -2.31 0.36
C CYS A 139 23.83 -1.90 -0.89
N LYS A 140 24.47 -2.87 -1.54
CA LYS A 140 25.27 -2.62 -2.76
C LYS A 140 24.46 -1.95 -3.87
N THR A 141 23.17 -2.27 -3.98
CA THR A 141 22.29 -1.70 -5.01
C THR A 141 20.97 -1.27 -4.38
N PRO A 142 20.90 -0.03 -3.86
CA PRO A 142 19.69 0.45 -3.21
C PRO A 142 18.61 0.78 -4.24
N GLY A 143 17.35 0.55 -3.87
CA GLY A 143 16.23 0.73 -4.79
C GLY A 143 14.90 0.23 -4.24
N ILE A 144 13.83 0.42 -5.00
CA ILE A 144 12.47 -0.01 -4.65
C ILE A 144 12.28 -1.44 -5.15
N ALA A 145 12.02 -2.35 -4.22
CA ALA A 145 11.99 -3.79 -4.47
C ALA A 145 10.56 -4.37 -4.59
N GLY A 146 9.55 -3.64 -4.14
CA GLY A 146 8.17 -4.09 -4.18
C GLY A 146 7.20 -3.19 -3.46
N LEU A 147 6.00 -3.73 -3.25
CA LEU A 147 4.88 -3.08 -2.59
C LEU A 147 4.51 -3.81 -1.30
N ALA A 148 4.14 -3.00 -0.32
CA ALA A 148 3.44 -3.41 0.89
C ALA A 148 2.24 -2.47 1.12
N GLU A 149 1.44 -2.76 2.14
CA GLU A 149 0.35 -1.90 2.60
C GLU A 149 0.26 -1.87 4.11
N ILE A 150 -0.26 -0.78 4.67
CA ILE A 150 -0.50 -0.66 6.12
C ILE A 150 -1.71 -1.52 6.50
N VAL A 151 -1.54 -2.44 7.44
CA VAL A 151 -2.62 -3.31 7.95
C VAL A 151 -2.92 -3.08 9.43
N LYS A 152 -2.09 -2.31 10.13
CA LYS A 152 -2.36 -1.84 11.50
C LYS A 152 -1.81 -0.43 11.68
N GLU A 153 -2.65 0.46 12.18
CA GLU A 153 -2.23 1.82 12.55
C GLU A 153 -1.23 1.79 13.72
N ALA A 154 -0.61 2.94 13.97
CA ALA A 154 0.52 3.02 14.87
C ALA A 154 0.19 2.61 16.32
N TYR A 155 1.12 1.88 16.92
CA TYR A 155 1.09 1.46 18.32
C TYR A 155 2.50 1.53 18.91
N PRO A 156 2.66 1.52 20.25
CA PRO A 156 3.98 1.58 20.87
C PRO A 156 4.93 0.51 20.34
N ASP A 157 6.13 0.92 19.93
CA ASP A 157 7.20 0.01 19.55
C ASP A 157 7.80 -0.59 20.82
N TYR A 158 7.33 -1.79 21.17
CA TYR A 158 7.75 -2.48 22.38
C TYR A 158 9.21 -2.94 22.33
N THR A 159 9.84 -3.00 21.15
CA THR A 159 11.27 -3.32 21.03
C THR A 159 12.16 -2.23 21.64
N ALA A 160 11.62 -1.02 21.81
CA ALA A 160 12.32 0.05 22.51
C ALA A 160 12.47 -0.21 24.02
N PHE A 161 11.71 -1.14 24.60
CA PHE A 161 11.74 -1.47 26.03
C PHE A 161 12.66 -2.66 26.34
N ASP A 162 13.07 -3.41 25.32
CA ASP A 162 13.91 -4.60 25.46
C ASP A 162 15.40 -4.21 25.40
N GLU A 163 16.11 -4.39 26.52
CA GLU A 163 17.53 -4.05 26.67
C GLU A 163 18.47 -4.82 25.73
N PHE A 164 18.04 -5.98 25.24
CA PHE A 164 18.80 -6.82 24.30
C PHE A 164 18.49 -6.51 22.83
N HIS A 165 17.50 -5.66 22.57
CA HIS A 165 17.15 -5.25 21.21
C HIS A 165 18.17 -4.22 20.68
N PRO A 166 18.57 -4.30 19.39
CA PRO A 166 19.51 -3.33 18.81
C PRO A 166 19.03 -1.87 18.98
N TYR A 167 17.72 -1.67 18.99
CA TYR A 167 17.08 -0.37 19.08
C TYR A 167 16.46 -0.06 20.45
N TYR A 168 16.94 -0.69 21.53
CA TYR A 168 16.60 -0.31 22.91
C TYR A 168 16.76 1.20 23.16
N ASP A 169 15.82 1.81 23.87
CA ASP A 169 15.90 3.19 24.36
C ASP A 169 15.56 3.23 25.87
N PRO A 170 16.54 3.45 26.77
CA PRO A 170 16.33 3.43 28.22
C PRO A 170 15.39 4.52 28.75
N LYS A 171 15.05 5.51 27.91
CA LYS A 171 14.12 6.59 28.26
C LYS A 171 12.70 6.35 27.72
N SER A 172 12.45 5.19 27.09
CA SER A 172 11.13 4.78 26.60
C SER A 172 10.62 3.64 27.46
N ASN A 173 9.39 3.72 27.96
CA ASN A 173 8.77 2.64 28.76
C ASN A 173 7.28 2.50 28.39
N LYS A 174 6.62 1.48 28.97
CA LYS A 174 5.21 1.18 28.66
C LYS A 174 4.26 2.32 29.01
N ASP A 175 4.53 3.05 30.09
CA ASP A 175 3.68 4.16 30.56
C ASP A 175 3.90 5.45 29.74
N ASN A 176 5.09 5.61 29.16
CA ASN A 176 5.47 6.76 28.34
C ASN A 176 6.28 6.31 27.11
N PRO A 177 5.63 5.69 26.10
CA PRO A 177 6.30 5.20 24.91
C PRO A 177 6.78 6.35 24.03
N ARG A 178 8.09 6.39 23.74
CA ARG A 178 8.69 7.40 22.85
C ARG A 178 8.62 7.01 21.38
N TRP A 179 8.52 5.71 21.09
CA TRP A 179 8.62 5.13 19.76
C TRP A 179 7.35 4.35 19.41
N PHE A 180 7.01 4.37 18.13
CA PHE A 180 5.80 3.79 17.58
C PHE A 180 6.15 3.04 16.31
N MET A 181 5.39 2.00 16.01
CA MET A 181 5.48 1.21 14.78
C MET A 181 4.09 0.91 14.25
N VAL A 182 4.02 0.49 12.99
CA VAL A 182 2.82 0.03 12.29
C VAL A 182 3.04 -1.43 11.88
N ASP A 183 1.98 -2.12 11.47
CA ASP A 183 2.14 -3.40 10.76
C ASP A 183 1.94 -3.18 9.27
N VAL A 184 2.83 -3.77 8.48
CA VAL A 184 2.75 -3.78 7.03
C VAL A 184 2.55 -5.19 6.52
N LYS A 185 1.81 -5.31 5.42
CA LYS A 185 1.59 -6.56 4.72
C LYS A 185 2.24 -6.54 3.35
N PHE A 186 2.91 -7.61 2.99
CA PHE A 186 3.39 -7.88 1.65
C PHE A 186 2.24 -7.82 0.64
N VAL A 187 2.42 -7.04 -0.43
CA VAL A 187 1.48 -7.01 -1.55
C VAL A 187 2.06 -7.76 -2.74
N ARG A 188 3.23 -7.35 -3.22
CA ARG A 188 3.96 -8.03 -4.29
C ARG A 188 5.39 -7.53 -4.42
N LYS A 189 6.27 -8.35 -4.98
CA LYS A 189 7.57 -7.90 -5.47
C LYS A 189 7.41 -7.15 -6.79
N PHE A 190 8.35 -6.26 -7.06
CA PHE A 190 8.49 -5.71 -8.39
C PHE A 190 9.15 -6.72 -9.34
N LYS A 191 8.82 -6.64 -10.64
CA LYS A 191 9.44 -7.45 -11.70
C LYS A 191 10.96 -7.23 -11.79
N ARG A 192 11.40 -6.01 -11.49
CA ARG A 192 12.80 -5.60 -11.39
C ARG A 192 12.98 -4.59 -10.28
N LEU A 193 14.19 -4.48 -9.76
CA LEU A 193 14.53 -3.43 -8.79
C LEU A 193 14.56 -2.07 -9.52
N ILE A 194 13.83 -1.07 -8.99
CA ILE A 194 13.96 0.32 -9.46
C ILE A 194 15.05 0.99 -8.65
N THR A 195 16.24 1.10 -9.23
CA THR A 195 17.44 1.52 -8.47
C THR A 195 17.39 3.01 -8.12
N LEU A 196 18.06 3.41 -7.03
CA LEU A 196 18.24 4.84 -6.71
C LEU A 196 18.90 5.60 -7.85
N LYS A 197 19.85 4.98 -8.56
CA LYS A 197 20.55 5.57 -9.70
C LYS A 197 19.57 5.90 -10.83
N GLU A 198 18.66 4.98 -11.13
CA GLU A 198 17.59 5.21 -12.11
C GLU A 198 16.59 6.28 -11.64
N LEU A 199 16.16 6.25 -10.38
CA LEU A 199 15.28 7.30 -9.84
C LEU A 199 15.93 8.70 -9.96
N GLN A 200 17.25 8.79 -9.83
CA GLN A 200 17.98 10.05 -10.02
C GLN A 200 18.02 10.53 -11.47
N THR A 201 17.88 9.67 -12.49
CA THR A 201 17.79 10.10 -13.90
C THR A 201 16.44 10.71 -14.23
N HIS A 202 15.42 10.50 -13.39
CA HIS A 202 14.05 11.00 -13.56
C HIS A 202 13.68 12.12 -12.56
N ARG A 203 14.66 12.93 -12.14
CA ARG A 203 14.46 14.03 -11.19
C ARG A 203 13.42 15.07 -11.64
N ASP A 204 13.23 15.24 -12.94
CA ASP A 204 12.21 16.09 -13.54
C ASP A 204 10.79 15.57 -13.23
N LYS A 205 10.58 14.25 -13.31
CA LYS A 205 9.30 13.57 -12.99
C LYS A 205 9.11 13.33 -11.49
N LEU A 206 10.19 13.29 -10.72
CA LEU A 206 10.21 13.05 -9.27
C LEU A 206 10.54 14.32 -8.47
N LYS A 207 10.11 15.48 -8.96
CA LYS A 207 10.37 16.77 -8.33
C LYS A 207 9.85 16.79 -6.89
N ASP A 208 10.70 17.21 -5.96
CA ASP A 208 10.41 17.25 -4.51
C ASP A 208 10.19 15.89 -3.85
N MET A 209 10.52 14.76 -4.51
CA MET A 209 10.46 13.46 -3.87
C MET A 209 11.43 13.40 -2.68
N THR A 210 10.91 13.11 -1.49
CA THR A 210 11.68 13.10 -0.24
C THR A 210 12.89 12.16 -0.29
N LEU A 211 12.82 11.07 -1.07
CA LEU A 211 13.94 10.14 -1.26
C LEU A 211 15.18 10.85 -1.84
N LEU A 212 14.98 11.78 -2.76
CA LEU A 212 16.04 12.44 -3.54
C LEU A 212 16.59 13.71 -2.86
N SER A 213 15.86 14.26 -1.88
CA SER A 213 16.27 15.44 -1.11
C SER A 213 16.68 15.13 0.33
N ARG A 214 16.12 14.07 0.94
CA ARG A 214 16.29 13.72 2.36
C ARG A 214 16.56 12.24 2.55
N GLY A 215 17.73 11.79 2.07
CA GLY A 215 18.12 10.38 2.07
C GLY A 215 18.15 9.69 3.45
N ARG A 216 18.34 10.43 4.55
CA ARG A 216 18.41 9.88 5.91
C ARG A 216 17.06 9.62 6.58
N LEU A 217 15.96 10.12 6.03
CA LEU A 217 14.62 9.88 6.57
C LEU A 217 14.14 8.49 6.11
N SER A 218 13.86 7.57 7.04
CA SER A 218 13.53 6.17 6.73
C SER A 218 12.06 5.94 6.35
N ILE A 219 11.17 6.81 6.81
CA ILE A 219 9.74 6.80 6.51
C ILE A 219 9.39 8.11 5.82
N GLN A 220 8.89 8.04 4.59
CA GLN A 220 8.76 9.21 3.74
C GLN A 220 7.37 9.27 3.09
N PRO A 221 6.72 10.45 3.05
CA PRO A 221 5.54 10.63 2.22
C PRO A 221 5.91 10.55 0.74
N VAL A 222 5.02 9.98 -0.06
CA VAL A 222 5.15 9.88 -1.52
C VAL A 222 3.91 10.50 -2.13
N LYS A 223 4.11 11.46 -3.05
CA LYS A 223 2.98 12.02 -3.80
C LYS A 223 2.40 10.95 -4.72
N LYS A 224 1.09 10.97 -4.94
CA LYS A 224 0.36 9.98 -5.77
C LYS A 224 0.94 9.86 -7.17
N GLU A 225 1.33 10.99 -7.77
CA GLU A 225 1.97 11.07 -9.08
C GLU A 225 3.36 10.39 -9.10
N HIS A 226 4.16 10.53 -8.04
CA HIS A 226 5.46 9.87 -7.94
C HIS A 226 5.28 8.36 -7.77
N TYR A 227 4.32 7.94 -6.93
CA TYR A 227 4.00 6.53 -6.74
C TYR A 227 3.61 5.87 -8.07
N ARG A 228 2.70 6.50 -8.83
CA ARG A 228 2.28 6.01 -10.15
C ARG A 228 3.43 5.94 -11.15
N PHE A 229 4.24 6.98 -11.24
CA PHE A 229 5.40 6.99 -12.13
C PHE A 229 6.39 5.86 -11.81
N ILE A 230 6.63 5.58 -10.53
CA ILE A 230 7.48 4.46 -10.10
C ILE A 230 6.90 3.11 -10.53
N LEU A 231 5.57 2.93 -10.49
CA LEU A 231 4.91 1.72 -11.01
C LEU A 231 5.04 1.60 -12.54
N GLU A 232 5.09 2.71 -13.26
CA GLU A 232 5.31 2.72 -14.71
C GLU A 232 6.74 2.28 -15.05
N LEU A 233 7.74 2.74 -14.29
CA LEU A 233 9.14 2.32 -14.47
C LEU A 233 9.30 0.79 -14.38
N GLU A 234 8.55 0.12 -13.52
CA GLU A 234 8.57 -1.34 -13.38
C GLU A 234 8.30 -2.09 -14.70
N ASN A 235 7.53 -1.50 -15.61
CA ASN A 235 7.15 -2.12 -16.88
C ASN A 235 8.05 -1.69 -18.05
N GLN A 236 9.11 -0.93 -17.78
CA GLN A 236 10.13 -0.54 -18.75
C GLN A 236 11.32 -1.51 -18.72
#